data_AF-A0A286AXY5-F1
#
_entry.id   AF-A0A286AXY5-F1
#
_cell.length_a   1.000
_cell.length_b   1.000
_cell.length_c   1.000
_cell.angle_alpha   90.00
_cell.angle_beta   90.00
_cell.angle_gamma   90.00
#
_symmetry.space_group_name_H-M   'P 1'
#
loop_
_entity.id
_entity.type
_entity.pdbx_description
1 polymer ?
#
loop_
_entity_poly.entity_id
_entity_poly.type
_entity_poly.pdbx_seq_one_letter_code
_entity_poly.pdbx_strand_id
1 'polypeptide(L)'
;MTHHELSQWPLVISVSAGLQTLEGMQAFTEDWNCWLDRGEPFASLRVFADADALVHPEGSAQSARQWLQERGADIRSHMMGMASVVPADQYEKMRKMNVEKLFGVPASIFADADDALVWLGERVMAPRGLPFDLAAVRAAIRSARLAAAVS
;
A
#
# COMPACT_ATOMS: atom_id res chain seq x y z
N MET A 1 9.87 1.44 9.92
CA MET A 1 8.58 1.90 10.46
C MET A 1 7.57 2.20 9.37
N THR A 2 6.27 2.20 9.70
CA THR A 2 5.18 2.47 8.76
C THR A 2 4.14 3.42 9.39
N HIS A 3 3.68 4.40 8.63
CA HIS A 3 2.64 5.36 9.02
C HIS A 3 1.46 5.28 8.05
N HIS A 4 0.24 5.40 8.60
CA HIS A 4 -1.02 5.33 7.84
C HIS A 4 -1.78 6.65 7.88
N GLU A 5 -2.15 7.15 6.71
CA GLU A 5 -3.00 8.33 6.55
C GLU A 5 -4.35 7.89 5.95
N LEU A 6 -5.42 8.14 6.71
CA LEU A 6 -6.78 7.67 6.43
C LEU A 6 -7.76 8.82 6.10
N SER A 7 -7.32 10.09 6.15
CA SER A 7 -8.17 11.25 5.79
C SER A 7 -8.64 11.24 4.35
N GLN A 8 -8.04 10.42 3.49
CA GLN A 8 -8.36 10.28 2.07
C GLN A 8 -9.27 9.08 1.77
N TRP A 9 -9.91 8.48 2.79
CA TRP A 9 -10.83 7.34 2.59
C TRP A 9 -11.82 7.62 1.45
N PRO A 10 -11.98 6.70 0.47
CA PRO A 10 -11.58 5.29 0.51
C PRO A 10 -10.14 4.98 0.02
N LEU A 11 -9.25 5.96 -0.10
CA LEU A 11 -7.82 5.72 -0.29
C LEU A 11 -7.09 5.65 1.06
N VAL A 12 -6.49 4.50 1.33
CA VAL A 12 -5.55 4.31 2.43
C VAL A 12 -4.12 4.55 1.94
N ILE A 13 -3.41 5.49 2.56
CA ILE A 13 -2.02 5.80 2.23
C ILE A 13 -1.12 5.25 3.33
N SER A 14 -0.20 4.36 2.98
CA SER A 14 0.79 3.80 3.89
C SER A 14 2.18 4.21 3.46
N VAL A 15 2.95 4.86 4.33
CA VAL A 15 4.35 5.20 4.07
C VAL A 15 5.26 4.41 4.98
N SER A 16 6.16 3.63 4.40
CA SER A 16 7.15 2.83 5.12
C SER A 16 8.55 3.41 4.91
N ALA A 17 9.31 3.59 5.99
CA ALA A 17 10.69 4.10 5.98
C ALA A 17 11.59 3.24 6.90
N GLY A 18 12.84 3.04 6.53
CA GLY A 18 13.82 2.25 7.25
C GLY A 18 13.47 0.76 7.40
N LEU A 19 14.35 0.02 8.07
CA LEU A 19 14.15 -1.41 8.30
C LEU A 19 12.84 -1.68 9.05
N GLN A 20 12.13 -2.71 8.61
CA GLN A 20 10.90 -3.15 9.27
C GLN A 20 11.24 -4.22 10.32
N THR A 21 10.62 -4.11 11.48
CA THR A 21 10.66 -5.15 12.53
C THR A 21 9.52 -6.15 12.32
N LEU A 22 9.63 -7.32 12.94
CA LEU A 22 8.53 -8.30 12.94
C LEU A 22 7.27 -7.72 13.58
N GLU A 23 7.42 -7.01 14.70
CA GLU A 23 6.33 -6.31 15.39
C GLU A 23 5.67 -5.26 14.48
N GLY A 24 6.46 -4.47 13.75
CA GLY A 24 5.94 -3.49 12.80
C GLY A 24 5.15 -4.14 11.66
N MET A 25 5.57 -5.32 11.19
CA MET A 25 4.81 -6.08 10.18
C MET A 25 3.52 -6.69 10.75
N GLN A 26 3.52 -7.10 12.02
CA GLN A 26 2.32 -7.58 12.71
C GLN A 26 1.31 -6.44 12.89
N ALA A 27 1.74 -5.29 13.41
CA ALA A 27 0.91 -4.09 13.55
C ALA A 27 0.32 -3.65 12.20
N PHE A 28 1.14 -3.64 11.14
CA PHE A 28 0.66 -3.35 9.79
C PHE A 28 -0.40 -4.36 9.31
N THR A 29 -0.24 -5.65 9.65
CA THR A 29 -1.22 -6.69 9.30
C THR A 29 -2.54 -6.48 10.08
N GLU A 30 -2.46 -6.08 11.34
CA GLU A 30 -3.62 -5.74 12.18
C GLU A 30 -4.37 -4.51 11.64
N ASP A 31 -3.65 -3.48 11.18
CA ASP A 31 -4.26 -2.31 10.54
C ASP A 31 -5.04 -2.70 9.27
N TRP A 32 -4.46 -3.57 8.43
CA TRP A 32 -5.16 -4.12 7.27
C TRP A 32 -6.41 -4.90 7.64
N ASN A 33 -6.33 -5.72 8.70
CA ASN A 33 -7.49 -6.45 9.19
C ASN A 33 -8.59 -5.47 9.58
N CYS A 34 -8.25 -4.39 10.31
CA CYS A 34 -9.22 -3.36 10.69
C CYS A 34 -9.86 -2.69 9.47
N TRP A 35 -9.13 -2.44 8.39
CA TRP A 35 -9.70 -1.84 7.17
C TRP A 35 -10.60 -2.82 6.41
N LEU A 36 -10.22 -4.10 6.33
CA LEU A 36 -11.03 -5.15 5.72
C LEU A 36 -12.32 -5.39 6.52
N ASP A 37 -12.23 -5.38 7.85
CA ASP A 37 -13.35 -5.65 8.75
C ASP A 37 -14.40 -4.52 8.75
N ARG A 38 -14.08 -3.34 8.20
CA ARG A 38 -15.08 -2.29 7.93
C ARG A 38 -16.14 -2.74 6.93
N GLY A 39 -15.83 -3.72 6.07
CA GLY A 39 -16.73 -4.20 5.02
C GLY A 39 -16.99 -3.18 3.90
N GLU A 40 -16.23 -2.08 3.88
CA GLU A 40 -16.34 -1.01 2.89
C GLU A 40 -15.23 -1.12 1.82
N PRO A 41 -15.52 -0.85 0.53
CA PRO A 41 -14.50 -0.86 -0.50
C PRO A 41 -13.43 0.21 -0.29
N PHE A 42 -12.15 -0.15 -0.42
CA PHE A 42 -11.03 0.78 -0.30
C PHE A 42 -9.92 0.50 -1.32
N ALA A 43 -9.10 1.50 -1.61
CA ALA A 43 -7.86 1.35 -2.37
C ALA A 43 -6.65 1.55 -1.46
N SER A 44 -5.53 0.95 -1.81
CA SER A 44 -4.28 1.10 -1.05
C SER A 44 -3.19 1.74 -1.90
N LEU A 45 -2.56 2.79 -1.36
CA LEU A 45 -1.32 3.35 -1.85
C LEU A 45 -0.22 3.06 -0.83
N ARG A 46 0.79 2.27 -1.22
CA ARG A 46 1.95 1.95 -0.38
C ARG A 46 3.16 2.68 -0.92
N VAL A 47 3.82 3.49 -0.10
CA VAL A 47 4.99 4.28 -0.49
C VAL A 47 6.17 3.84 0.36
N PHE A 48 7.17 3.24 -0.26
CA PHE A 48 8.43 2.87 0.38
C PHE A 48 9.40 4.04 0.20
N ALA A 49 9.79 4.67 1.31
CA ALA A 49 10.62 5.87 1.32
C ALA A 49 12.09 5.58 0.98
N ASP A 50 12.55 4.36 1.26
CA ASP A 50 13.93 3.91 1.08
C ASP A 50 13.99 2.39 0.80
N ALA A 51 15.19 1.90 0.45
CA ALA A 51 15.40 0.50 0.12
C ALA A 51 15.27 -0.42 1.35
N ASP A 52 15.57 0.09 2.55
CA ASP A 52 15.48 -0.66 3.80
C ASP A 52 14.02 -0.99 4.15
N ALA A 53 13.08 -0.12 3.79
CA ALA A 53 11.64 -0.36 3.94
C ALA A 53 11.12 -1.55 3.12
N LEU A 54 11.88 -2.01 2.12
CA LEU A 54 11.57 -3.20 1.31
C LEU A 54 12.20 -4.48 1.88
N VAL A 55 13.05 -4.37 2.89
CA VAL A 55 13.70 -5.53 3.51
C VAL A 55 12.70 -6.20 4.46
N HIS A 56 12.39 -7.44 4.14
CA HIS A 56 11.53 -8.28 4.96
C HIS A 56 12.35 -8.93 6.09
N PRO A 57 11.98 -8.75 7.37
CA PRO A 57 12.60 -9.47 8.46
C PRO A 57 12.40 -10.99 8.30
N GLU A 58 13.33 -11.78 8.81
CA GLU A 58 13.28 -13.24 8.73
C GLU A 58 11.97 -13.79 9.32
N GLY A 59 11.35 -14.77 8.64
CA GLY A 59 10.06 -15.34 9.05
C GLY A 59 8.81 -14.53 8.65
N SER A 60 8.96 -13.26 8.25
CA SER A 60 7.82 -12.43 7.86
C SER A 60 7.14 -12.86 6.56
N ALA A 61 7.90 -13.42 5.61
CA ALA A 61 7.37 -13.89 4.33
C ALA A 61 6.37 -15.05 4.51
N GLN A 62 6.60 -15.95 5.47
CA GLN A 62 5.67 -17.04 5.78
C GLN A 62 4.38 -16.48 6.38
N SER A 63 4.50 -15.56 7.35
CA SER A 63 3.36 -14.92 7.99
C SER A 63 2.50 -14.14 6.99
N ALA A 64 3.13 -13.34 6.13
CA ALA A 64 2.44 -12.59 5.08
C ALA A 64 1.72 -13.52 4.09
N ARG A 65 2.33 -14.65 3.72
CA ARG A 65 1.72 -15.65 2.84
C ARG A 65 0.51 -16.31 3.49
N GLN A 66 0.60 -16.69 4.76
CA GLN A 66 -0.51 -17.27 5.51
C GLN A 66 -1.68 -16.28 5.59
N TRP A 67 -1.40 -15.04 5.97
CA TRP A 67 -2.41 -13.98 6.03
C TRP A 67 -3.11 -13.76 4.67
N LEU A 68 -2.36 -13.73 3.56
CA LEU A 68 -2.96 -13.63 2.22
C LEU A 68 -3.86 -14.82 1.87
N GLN A 69 -3.56 -16.02 2.36
CA GLN A 69 -4.41 -17.19 2.16
C GLN A 69 -5.70 -17.10 2.98
N GLU A 70 -5.61 -16.65 4.23
CA GLU A 70 -6.74 -16.52 5.15
C GLU A 70 -7.66 -15.36 4.77
N ARG A 71 -7.11 -14.17 4.48
CA ARG A 71 -7.86 -12.95 4.16
C ARG A 71 -8.08 -12.73 2.66
N GLY A 72 -7.57 -13.61 1.80
CA GLY A 72 -7.59 -13.41 0.35
C GLY A 72 -8.98 -13.19 -0.25
N ALA A 73 -10.02 -13.81 0.33
CA ALA A 73 -11.40 -13.57 -0.10
C ALA A 73 -11.86 -12.15 0.23
N ASP A 74 -11.62 -11.68 1.46
CA ASP A 74 -11.96 -10.33 1.89
C ASP A 74 -11.21 -9.28 1.09
N ILE A 75 -9.92 -9.51 0.81
CA ILE A 75 -9.10 -8.64 -0.03
C ILE A 75 -9.74 -8.48 -1.41
N ARG A 76 -10.14 -9.58 -2.06
CA ARG A 76 -10.76 -9.51 -3.40
C ARG A 76 -12.16 -8.88 -3.39
N SER A 77 -12.88 -8.96 -2.28
CA SER A 77 -14.20 -8.37 -2.13
C SER A 77 -14.15 -6.87 -1.83
N HIS A 78 -13.20 -6.43 -1.01
CA HIS A 78 -13.19 -5.06 -0.47
C HIS A 78 -12.05 -4.19 -1.02
N MET A 79 -10.91 -4.75 -1.42
CA MET A 79 -9.84 -3.94 -2.01
C MET A 79 -10.10 -3.69 -3.49
N MET A 80 -10.36 -2.42 -3.84
CA MET A 80 -10.62 -1.98 -5.21
C MET A 80 -9.37 -2.04 -6.10
N GLY A 81 -8.20 -1.85 -5.50
CA GLY A 81 -6.90 -1.92 -6.16
C GLY A 81 -5.76 -1.41 -5.27
N MET A 82 -4.53 -1.67 -5.69
CA MET A 82 -3.33 -1.29 -4.93
C MET A 82 -2.23 -0.72 -5.83
N ALA A 83 -1.69 0.44 -5.47
CA ALA A 83 -0.45 0.94 -6.06
C ALA A 83 0.69 0.91 -5.03
N SER A 84 1.88 0.52 -5.47
CA SER A 84 3.09 0.55 -4.66
C SER A 84 4.16 1.42 -5.30
N VAL A 85 4.63 2.44 -4.59
CA VAL A 85 5.73 3.31 -5.02
C VAL A 85 7.00 2.86 -4.31
N VAL A 86 8.03 2.51 -5.07
CA VAL A 86 9.31 2.03 -4.55
C VAL A 86 10.45 2.97 -4.96
N PRO A 87 11.58 2.98 -4.24
CA PRO A 87 12.78 3.70 -4.69
C PRO A 87 13.18 3.32 -6.12
N ALA A 88 13.62 4.30 -6.90
CA ALA A 88 13.85 4.16 -8.33
C ALA A 88 14.90 3.07 -8.68
N ASP A 89 15.92 2.93 -7.85
CA ASP A 89 16.95 1.88 -7.95
C ASP A 89 16.41 0.47 -7.68
N GLN A 90 15.31 0.36 -6.95
CA GLN A 90 14.63 -0.91 -6.65
C GLN A 90 13.53 -1.24 -7.66
N TYR A 91 13.05 -0.27 -8.43
CA TYR A 91 11.91 -0.43 -9.34
C TYR A 91 12.07 -1.58 -10.33
N GLU A 92 13.19 -1.69 -11.03
CA GLU A 92 13.43 -2.75 -12.02
C GLU A 92 13.40 -4.16 -11.43
N LYS A 93 13.80 -4.30 -10.17
CA LYS A 93 13.70 -5.56 -9.43
C LYS A 93 12.24 -5.83 -9.05
N MET A 94 11.58 -4.85 -8.45
CA MET A 94 10.25 -5.01 -7.85
C MET A 94 9.16 -5.16 -8.91
N ARG A 95 9.22 -4.44 -10.03
CA ARG A 95 8.21 -4.48 -11.11
C ARG A 95 8.06 -5.86 -11.78
N LYS A 96 9.05 -6.75 -11.62
CA LYS A 96 8.98 -8.14 -12.10
C LYS A 96 8.02 -9.00 -11.28
N MET A 97 7.67 -8.56 -10.07
CA MET A 97 6.68 -9.24 -9.23
C MET A 97 5.28 -9.02 -9.80
N ASN A 98 4.54 -10.11 -9.99
CA ASN A 98 3.14 -10.03 -10.40
C ASN A 98 2.24 -9.78 -9.18
N VAL A 99 2.20 -8.51 -8.74
CA VAL A 99 1.40 -8.08 -7.59
C VAL A 99 -0.10 -8.26 -7.82
N GLU A 100 -0.58 -8.05 -9.04
CA GLU A 100 -1.99 -8.28 -9.37
C GLU A 100 -2.40 -9.74 -9.15
N LYS A 101 -1.56 -10.70 -9.60
CA LYS A 101 -1.80 -12.13 -9.33
C LYS A 101 -1.70 -12.46 -7.84
N LEU A 102 -0.82 -11.79 -7.10
CA LEU A 102 -0.63 -12.02 -5.67
C LEU A 102 -1.88 -11.64 -4.87
N PHE A 103 -2.47 -10.49 -5.16
CA PHE A 103 -3.63 -9.97 -4.41
C PHE A 103 -4.99 -10.32 -5.06
N GLY A 104 -5.01 -10.66 -6.35
CA GLY A 104 -6.23 -10.94 -7.10
C GLY A 104 -7.09 -9.71 -7.37
N VAL A 105 -6.50 -8.51 -7.31
CA VAL A 105 -7.14 -7.21 -7.60
C VAL A 105 -6.19 -6.39 -8.47
N PRO A 106 -6.68 -5.35 -9.20
CA PRO A 106 -5.81 -4.47 -9.96
C PRO A 106 -4.67 -3.96 -9.07
N ALA A 107 -3.42 -4.26 -9.44
CA ALA A 107 -2.28 -3.82 -8.66
C ALA A 107 -1.05 -3.56 -9.52
N SER A 108 -0.30 -2.50 -9.18
CA SER A 108 0.90 -2.13 -9.93
C SER A 108 1.96 -1.50 -9.04
N ILE A 109 3.21 -1.60 -9.50
CA ILE A 109 4.39 -1.01 -8.86
C ILE A 109 4.87 0.15 -9.73
N PHE A 110 5.35 1.23 -9.09
CA PHE A 110 5.80 2.46 -9.73
C PHE A 110 7.11 2.94 -9.09
N ALA A 111 7.95 3.60 -9.87
CA ALA A 111 9.14 4.32 -9.36
C ALA A 111 8.78 5.71 -8.81
N ASP A 112 7.63 6.25 -9.22
CA ASP A 112 7.20 7.60 -8.92
C ASP A 112 5.76 7.63 -8.38
N ALA A 113 5.49 8.61 -7.51
CA ALA A 113 4.19 8.76 -6.88
C ALA A 113 3.14 9.35 -7.82
N ASP A 114 3.50 10.27 -8.71
CA ASP A 114 2.54 10.88 -9.64
C ASP A 114 2.03 9.83 -10.64
N ASP A 115 2.89 8.98 -11.17
CA ASP A 115 2.47 7.87 -12.04
C ASP A 115 1.52 6.90 -11.31
N ALA A 116 1.81 6.57 -10.05
CA ALA A 116 0.95 5.74 -9.22
C ALA A 116 -0.41 6.38 -8.97
N LEU A 117 -0.45 7.69 -8.75
CA LEU A 117 -1.68 8.44 -8.53
C LEU A 117 -2.52 8.55 -9.81
N VAL A 118 -1.91 8.80 -10.96
CA VAL A 118 -2.61 8.76 -12.26
C VAL A 118 -3.24 7.38 -12.46
N TRP A 119 -2.47 6.31 -12.25
CA TRP A 119 -3.00 4.95 -12.38
C TRP A 119 -4.12 4.65 -11.38
N LEU A 120 -4.00 5.04 -10.11
CA LEU A 120 -5.07 4.87 -9.11
C LEU A 120 -6.34 5.61 -9.54
N GLY A 121 -6.19 6.87 -9.98
CA GLY A 121 -7.29 7.68 -10.48
C GLY A 121 -8.02 7.01 -11.64
N GLU A 122 -7.28 6.60 -12.67
CA GLU A 122 -7.87 6.07 -13.90
C GLU A 122 -8.35 4.61 -13.81
N ARG A 123 -7.61 3.76 -13.10
CA ARG A 123 -7.86 2.30 -13.08
C ARG A 123 -8.66 1.84 -11.89
N VAL A 124 -8.63 2.58 -10.78
CA VAL A 124 -9.27 2.17 -9.53
C VAL A 124 -10.44 3.07 -9.18
N MET A 125 -10.23 4.39 -9.11
CA MET A 125 -11.23 5.35 -8.62
C MET A 125 -12.29 5.71 -9.66
N ALA A 126 -11.87 6.18 -10.84
CA ALA A 126 -12.78 6.66 -11.88
C ALA A 126 -13.78 5.61 -12.38
N PRO A 127 -13.40 4.32 -12.60
CA PRO A 127 -14.35 3.28 -13.00
C PRO A 127 -15.46 3.02 -11.97
N ARG A 128 -15.26 3.49 -10.73
CA ARG A 128 -16.20 3.35 -9.61
C ARG A 128 -16.90 4.67 -9.27
N GLY A 129 -16.68 5.72 -10.06
CA GLY A 129 -17.27 7.04 -9.83
C GLY A 129 -16.79 7.75 -8.57
N LEU A 130 -15.63 7.34 -8.02
CA LEU A 130 -15.09 7.92 -6.79
C LEU A 130 -14.27 9.18 -7.09
N PRO A 131 -14.41 10.25 -6.29
CA PRO A 131 -13.61 11.45 -6.44
C PRO A 131 -12.15 11.15 -6.09
N PHE A 132 -11.22 11.83 -6.78
CA PHE A 132 -9.80 11.67 -6.53
C PHE A 132 -9.08 13.02 -6.61
N ASP A 133 -8.95 13.70 -5.46
CA ASP A 133 -8.23 14.97 -5.36
C ASP A 133 -6.72 14.71 -5.25
N LEU A 134 -6.06 14.80 -6.40
CA LEU A 134 -4.61 14.62 -6.49
C LEU A 134 -3.82 15.60 -5.60
N ALA A 135 -4.30 16.83 -5.41
CA ALA A 135 -3.59 17.81 -4.61
C ALA A 135 -3.65 17.47 -3.12
N ALA A 136 -4.84 17.08 -2.63
CA ALA A 136 -5.04 16.62 -1.26
C ALA A 136 -4.24 15.34 -0.98
N VAL A 137 -4.28 14.36 -1.89
CA VAL A 137 -3.54 13.10 -1.75
C VAL A 137 -2.02 13.34 -1.75
N ARG A 138 -1.49 14.22 -2.61
CA ARG A 138 -0.06 14.59 -2.58
C ARG A 138 0.33 15.24 -1.26
N ALA A 139 -0.52 16.09 -0.70
CA ALA A 139 -0.27 16.70 0.62
C ALA A 139 -0.25 15.64 1.73
N ALA A 140 -1.20 14.69 1.70
CA ALA A 140 -1.25 13.56 2.61
C ALA A 140 0.01 12.69 2.54
N ILE A 141 0.50 12.35 1.34
CA ILE A 141 1.75 11.58 1.16
C ILE A 141 2.94 12.33 1.77
N ARG A 142 3.05 13.65 1.55
CA ARG A 142 4.13 14.46 2.13
C ARG A 142 4.08 14.46 3.66
N SER A 143 2.89 14.65 4.23
CA SER A 143 2.67 14.61 5.68
C SER A 143 3.08 13.25 6.26
N ALA A 144 2.60 12.16 5.64
CA ALA A 144 2.89 10.80 6.06
C ALA A 144 4.39 10.45 5.96
N ARG A 145 5.10 10.96 4.94
CA ARG A 145 6.57 10.82 4.83
C ARG A 145 7.31 11.51 5.95
N LEU A 146 6.90 12.71 6.34
CA LEU A 146 7.49 13.43 7.46
C LEU A 146 7.25 12.67 8.78
N ALA A 147 6.03 12.17 8.98
CA ALA A 147 5.71 11.36 10.16
C ALA A 147 6.53 10.07 10.24
N ALA A 148 6.67 9.34 9.13
CA ALA A 148 7.43 8.10 9.06
C ALA A 148 8.95 8.28 9.27
N ALA A 149 9.49 9.48 9.05
CA ALA A 149 10.92 9.77 9.22
C ALA A 149 11.31 10.18 10.66
N VAL A 150 10.34 10.60 11.48
CA VAL A 150 10.55 11.10 12.86
C VAL A 150 10.14 10.07 13.92
N SER A 151 9.36 9.08 13.51
CA SER A 151 8.90 7.99 14.36
C SER A 151 9.97 6.92 14.43
#